data_AF-A0A2H6LMM6-F1
#
_entry.id   AF-A0A2H6LMM6-F1
#
_cell.length_a   1.000
_cell.length_b   1.000
_cell.length_c   1.000
_cell.angle_alpha   90.00
_cell.angle_beta   90.00
_cell.angle_gamma   90.00
#
_symmetry.space_group_name_H-M   'P 1'
#
loop_
_entity.id
_entity.type
_entity.pdbx_description
1 polymer ?
#
loop_
_entity_poly.entity_id
_entity_poly.type
_entity_poly.pdbx_seq_one_letter_code
_entity_poly.pdbx_strand_id
1 'polypeptide(L)'
;MPQDKHSRIQGELATTINSVVKPQKIALAFPELRCTFGGSSTVPDVAVFAWKRIPVDEKGNIANVFNIHPDWTIEILSPEQSTTKVTKKILHCLNHGTSLGWLIDPEEYCVLVYPPHQQIIYLDN
;
A
#
# COMPACT_ATOMS: atom_id res chain seq x y z
N MET A 1 -8.90 13.39 -8.20
CA MET A 1 -9.52 12.12 -8.63
C MET A 1 -8.46 11.31 -9.35
N PRO A 2 -8.52 9.96 -9.33
CA PRO A 2 -7.58 9.12 -10.07
C PRO A 2 -7.59 9.50 -11.56
N GLN A 3 -6.42 9.69 -12.14
CA GLN A 3 -6.25 9.84 -13.59
C GLN A 3 -6.02 8.47 -14.24
N ASP A 4 -6.16 8.38 -15.56
CA ASP A 4 -6.02 7.15 -16.33
C ASP A 4 -4.70 6.39 -16.05
N LYS A 5 -3.57 7.10 -15.97
CA LYS A 5 -2.28 6.52 -15.57
C LYS A 5 -2.30 5.91 -14.17
N HIS A 6 -2.84 6.64 -13.19
CA HIS A 6 -2.93 6.20 -11.80
C HIS A 6 -3.76 4.92 -11.68
N SER A 7 -4.98 4.93 -12.21
CA SER A 7 -5.89 3.79 -12.17
C SER A 7 -5.29 2.55 -12.86
N ARG A 8 -4.60 2.74 -13.99
CA ARG A 8 -3.93 1.65 -14.70
C ARG A 8 -2.79 1.06 -13.86
N ILE A 9 -1.90 1.91 -13.32
CA ILE A 9 -0.78 1.44 -12.48
C ILE A 9 -1.32 0.71 -11.24
N GLN A 10 -2.33 1.26 -10.57
CA GLN A 10 -2.94 0.63 -9.40
C GLN A 10 -3.49 -0.77 -9.72
N GLY A 11 -4.29 -0.90 -10.78
CA GLY A 11 -4.91 -2.16 -11.17
C GLY A 11 -3.88 -3.22 -11.57
N GLU A 12 -2.90 -2.85 -12.39
CA GLU A 12 -1.83 -3.75 -12.83
C GLU A 12 -0.93 -4.16 -11.66
N LEU A 13 -0.60 -3.22 -10.77
CA LEU A 13 0.25 -3.49 -9.61
C LEU A 13 -0.42 -4.46 -8.64
N ALA A 14 -1.68 -4.20 -8.27
CA ALA A 14 -2.43 -5.10 -7.38
C ALA A 14 -2.59 -6.49 -8.01
N THR A 15 -2.85 -6.56 -9.31
CA THR A 15 -2.97 -7.84 -10.05
C THR A 15 -1.65 -8.59 -10.08
N THR A 16 -0.55 -7.90 -10.39
CA THR A 16 0.79 -8.47 -10.50
C THR A 16 1.30 -8.96 -9.15
N ILE A 17 1.10 -8.19 -8.07
CA ILE A 17 1.45 -8.63 -6.72
C ILE A 17 0.66 -9.90 -6.40
N ASN A 18 -0.67 -9.87 -6.57
CA ASN A 18 -1.52 -11.00 -6.25
C ASN A 18 -1.21 -12.26 -7.05
N SER A 19 -0.79 -12.14 -8.32
CA SER A 19 -0.42 -13.32 -9.14
C SER A 19 0.76 -14.09 -8.54
N VAL A 20 1.68 -13.39 -7.87
CA VAL A 20 2.85 -13.97 -7.19
C VAL A 20 2.49 -14.48 -5.80
N VAL A 21 1.80 -13.68 -4.97
CA VAL A 21 1.66 -13.97 -3.53
C VAL A 21 0.44 -14.81 -3.16
N LYS A 22 -0.64 -14.75 -3.96
CA LYS A 22 -1.90 -15.43 -3.65
C LYS A 22 -1.85 -16.95 -3.80
N PRO A 23 -1.22 -17.55 -4.84
CA PRO A 23 -1.25 -19.01 -5.02
C PRO A 23 -0.69 -19.79 -3.84
N GLN A 24 0.36 -19.26 -3.20
CA GLN A 24 1.01 -19.87 -2.05
C GLN A 24 0.48 -19.34 -0.71
N LYS A 25 -0.58 -18.52 -0.72
CA LYS A 25 -1.14 -17.88 0.48
C LYS A 25 -0.09 -17.13 1.29
N ILE A 26 0.77 -16.37 0.62
CA ILE A 26 1.81 -15.55 1.26
C ILE A 26 1.20 -14.23 1.74
N ALA A 27 0.44 -13.58 0.88
CA ALA A 27 -0.18 -12.28 1.12
C ALA A 27 -1.38 -12.05 0.20
N LEU A 28 -2.08 -10.94 0.39
CA LEU A 28 -3.04 -10.37 -0.55
C LEU A 28 -2.84 -8.85 -0.66
N ALA A 29 -2.92 -8.35 -1.88
CA ALA A 29 -2.94 -6.92 -2.20
C ALA A 29 -4.39 -6.46 -2.43
N PHE A 30 -4.78 -5.38 -1.77
CA PHE A 30 -6.11 -4.78 -1.85
C PHE A 30 -6.00 -3.35 -2.37
N PRO A 31 -6.69 -2.99 -3.46
CA PRO A 31 -6.78 -1.59 -3.89
C PRO A 31 -7.74 -0.81 -2.97
N GLU A 32 -7.43 0.45 -2.67
CA GLU A 32 -8.31 1.40 -1.98
C GLU A 32 -8.89 0.90 -0.63
N LEU A 33 -8.13 0.09 0.10
CA LEU A 33 -8.60 -0.50 1.36
C LEU A 33 -8.36 0.45 2.55
N ARG A 34 -9.44 0.80 3.25
CA ARG A 34 -9.35 1.58 4.49
C ARG A 34 -8.68 0.78 5.60
N CYS A 35 -7.61 1.34 6.16
CA CYS A 35 -6.87 0.81 7.30
C CYS A 35 -6.91 1.80 8.46
N THR A 36 -7.39 1.39 9.63
CA THR A 36 -7.53 2.25 10.82
C THR A 36 -6.61 1.77 11.92
N PHE A 37 -5.61 2.57 12.31
CA PHE A 37 -4.62 2.22 13.31
C PHE A 37 -3.87 3.48 13.77
N GLY A 38 -3.28 3.44 14.97
CA GLY A 38 -2.49 4.58 15.46
C GLY A 38 -3.30 5.87 15.63
N GLY A 39 -4.60 5.76 15.92
CA GLY A 39 -5.49 6.91 16.08
C GLY A 39 -5.89 7.62 14.78
N SER A 40 -5.58 7.08 13.60
CA SER A 40 -6.01 7.63 12.31
C SER A 40 -6.44 6.55 11.32
N SER A 41 -7.10 6.96 10.24
CA SER A 41 -7.43 6.08 9.12
C SER A 41 -6.68 6.53 7.87
N THR A 42 -6.12 5.55 7.16
CA THR A 42 -5.48 5.74 5.86
C THR A 42 -6.17 4.87 4.83
N VAL A 43 -6.14 5.29 3.56
CA VAL A 43 -6.62 4.49 2.42
C VAL A 43 -5.47 4.47 1.41
N PRO A 44 -4.57 3.47 1.47
CA PRO A 44 -3.52 3.30 0.47
C PRO A 44 -4.07 3.03 -0.92
N ASP A 45 -3.34 3.45 -1.96
CA ASP A 45 -3.72 3.08 -3.33
C ASP A 45 -3.66 1.55 -3.47
N VAL A 46 -2.63 0.91 -2.90
CA VAL A 46 -2.59 -0.53 -2.69
C VAL A 46 -2.06 -0.85 -1.28
N ALA A 47 -2.82 -1.65 -0.53
CA ALA A 47 -2.43 -2.18 0.78
C ALA A 47 -2.17 -3.68 0.69
N VAL A 48 -0.99 -4.14 1.10
CA VAL A 48 -0.63 -5.56 1.09
C VAL A 48 -0.54 -6.08 2.51
N PHE A 49 -1.21 -7.20 2.76
CA PHE A 49 -1.22 -7.89 4.05
C PHE A 49 -0.72 -9.32 3.88
N ALA A 50 0.20 -9.72 4.76
CA ALA A 50 0.59 -11.12 4.91
C ALA A 50 -0.65 -11.95 5.23
N TRP A 51 -0.77 -13.13 4.63
CA TRP A 51 -2.00 -13.93 4.68
C TRP A 51 -2.49 -14.20 6.09
N LYS A 52 -1.55 -14.46 7.01
CA LYS A 52 -1.82 -14.71 8.44
C LYS A 52 -2.33 -13.49 9.23
N ARG A 53 -2.15 -12.27 8.69
CA ARG A 53 -2.57 -11.02 9.31
C ARG A 53 -3.91 -10.51 8.79
N ILE A 54 -4.46 -11.12 7.73
CA ILE A 54 -5.73 -10.72 7.15
C ILE A 54 -6.86 -11.01 8.15
N PRO A 55 -7.60 -9.99 8.62
CA PRO A 55 -8.69 -10.20 9.55
C PRO A 55 -9.80 -11.02 8.88
N VAL A 56 -10.36 -11.96 9.63
CA VAL A 56 -11.50 -12.79 9.20
C VAL A 56 -12.68 -12.63 10.14
N ASP A 57 -13.89 -12.77 9.60
CA ASP A 57 -15.13 -12.82 10.36
C ASP A 57 -15.34 -14.20 11.02
N GLU A 58 -16.43 -14.34 11.78
CA GLU A 58 -16.80 -15.59 12.46
C GLU A 58 -17.02 -16.78 11.49
N LYS A 59 -17.23 -16.50 10.20
CA LYS A 59 -17.42 -17.50 9.14
C LYS A 59 -16.13 -17.80 8.38
N GLY A 60 -15.02 -17.16 8.73
CA GLY A 60 -13.72 -17.30 8.05
C GLY A 60 -13.59 -16.53 6.75
N ASN A 61 -14.52 -15.62 6.42
CA ASN A 61 -14.38 -14.72 5.28
C ASN A 61 -13.52 -13.52 5.67
N ILE A 62 -12.91 -12.85 4.69
CA ILE A 62 -12.18 -11.59 4.94
C ILE A 62 -13.15 -10.57 5.55
N ALA A 63 -12.77 -9.99 6.69
CA ALA A 63 -13.59 -9.01 7.38
C ALA A 63 -13.65 -7.69 6.60
N ASN A 64 -14.76 -6.96 6.74
CA ASN A 64 -14.94 -5.66 6.09
C ASN A 64 -14.11 -4.53 6.73
N VAL A 65 -13.59 -4.73 7.93
CA VAL A 65 -12.90 -3.69 8.71
C VAL A 65 -11.47 -4.13 9.02
N PHE A 66 -10.52 -3.32 8.57
CA PHE A 66 -9.09 -3.50 8.85
C PHE A 66 -8.64 -2.50 9.90
N ASN A 67 -8.68 -2.90 11.18
CA ASN A 67 -8.16 -2.12 12.31
C ASN A 67 -6.66 -2.37 12.56
N ILE A 68 -5.92 -2.61 11.48
CA ILE A 68 -4.50 -2.96 11.48
C ILE A 68 -3.79 -2.20 10.36
N HIS A 69 -2.49 -1.98 10.54
CA HIS A 69 -1.64 -1.42 9.49
C HIS A 69 -1.27 -2.49 8.44
N PRO A 70 -1.08 -2.11 7.16
CA PRO A 70 -0.56 -3.04 6.15
C PRO A 70 0.84 -3.55 6.49
N ASP A 71 1.25 -4.66 5.89
CA ASP A 71 2.65 -5.08 5.88
C ASP A 71 3.45 -4.24 4.88
N TRP A 72 2.81 -3.89 3.75
CA TRP A 72 3.37 -3.02 2.72
C TRP A 72 2.30 -2.05 2.20
N THR A 73 2.59 -0.75 2.29
CA THR A 73 1.74 0.33 1.77
C THR A 73 2.32 0.86 0.47
N ILE A 74 1.49 1.06 -0.54
CA ILE A 74 1.91 1.60 -1.84
C ILE A 74 1.03 2.79 -2.20
N GLU A 75 1.69 3.87 -2.59
CA GLU A 75 1.12 5.11 -3.04
C GLU A 75 1.57 5.40 -4.46
N ILE A 76 0.66 5.88 -5.29
CA ILE A 76 0.90 6.28 -6.67
C ILE A 76 0.54 7.76 -6.74
N LEU A 77 1.51 8.61 -7.09
CA LEU A 77 1.24 10.02 -7.24
C LEU A 77 0.33 10.26 -8.43
N SER A 78 -0.71 11.05 -8.20
CA SER A 78 -1.47 11.73 -9.26
C SER A 78 -0.92 13.16 -9.41
N PRO A 79 -1.01 13.79 -10.59
CA PRO A 79 -0.39 15.10 -10.84
C PRO A 79 -0.76 16.23 -9.86
N GLU A 80 -1.97 16.20 -9.28
CA GLU A 80 -2.43 17.21 -8.32
C GLU A 80 -2.19 16.82 -6.85
N GLN A 81 -1.61 15.65 -6.61
CA GLN A 81 -1.45 15.10 -5.27
C GLN A 81 -0.16 15.61 -4.63
N SER A 82 -0.28 16.16 -3.42
CA SER A 82 0.89 16.64 -2.68
C SER A 82 1.77 15.47 -2.21
N THR A 83 3.00 15.42 -2.70
CA THR A 83 4.04 14.46 -2.28
C THR A 83 4.20 14.44 -0.76
N THR A 84 4.23 15.61 -0.10
CA THR A 84 4.34 15.70 1.37
C THR A 84 3.20 15.00 2.10
N LYS A 85 1.96 15.11 1.60
CA LYS A 85 0.80 14.42 2.20
C LYS A 85 0.92 12.91 2.05
N VAL A 86 1.38 12.44 0.90
CA VAL A 86 1.60 11.02 0.60
C VAL A 86 2.72 10.45 1.45
N THR A 87 3.87 11.13 1.51
CA THR A 87 5.00 10.75 2.36
C THR A 87 4.57 10.69 3.83
N LYS A 88 3.78 11.66 4.32
CA LYS A 88 3.23 11.62 5.68
C LYS A 88 2.39 10.35 5.94
N LYS A 89 1.60 9.93 4.95
CA LYS A 89 0.77 8.71 5.03
C LYS A 89 1.65 7.45 5.10
N ILE A 90 2.68 7.36 4.27
CA ILE A 90 3.66 6.26 4.31
C ILE A 90 4.38 6.22 5.66
N LEU A 91 4.88 7.36 6.13
CA LEU A 91 5.57 7.44 7.43
C LEU A 91 4.65 7.09 8.60
N HIS A 92 3.37 7.46 8.56
CA HIS A 92 2.37 6.99 9.54
C HIS A 92 2.30 5.46 9.57
N CYS A 93 2.22 4.83 8.39
CA CYS A 93 2.20 3.36 8.29
C CYS A 93 3.46 2.73 8.89
N LEU A 94 4.65 3.23 8.55
CA LEU A 94 5.94 2.72 9.03
C LEU A 94 6.08 2.87 10.55
N ASN A 95 5.70 4.04 11.10
CA ASN A 95 5.74 4.29 12.55
C ASN A 95 4.81 3.37 13.36
N HIS A 96 3.86 2.71 12.70
CA HIS A 96 2.92 1.78 13.33
C HIS A 96 3.17 0.31 12.97
N GLY A 97 4.33 -0.03 12.40
CA GLY A 97 4.76 -1.41 12.18
C GLY A 97 4.65 -1.92 10.74
N THR A 98 4.28 -1.06 9.78
CA THR A 98 4.38 -1.41 8.36
C THR A 98 5.84 -1.67 8.01
N SER A 99 6.10 -2.75 7.27
CA SER A 99 7.46 -3.22 6.98
C SER A 99 8.03 -2.62 5.70
N LEU A 100 7.20 -2.01 4.84
CA LEU A 100 7.65 -1.39 3.60
C LEU A 100 6.65 -0.31 3.13
N GLY A 101 7.17 0.82 2.63
CA GLY A 101 6.37 1.84 1.95
C GLY A 101 6.91 2.11 0.56
N TRP A 102 6.05 2.20 -0.45
CA TRP A 102 6.42 2.66 -1.79
C TRP A 102 5.67 3.95 -2.14
N LEU A 103 6.37 4.89 -2.76
CA LEU A 103 5.79 6.01 -3.48
C LEU A 103 6.24 5.90 -4.94
N ILE A 104 5.28 5.70 -5.84
CA ILE A 104 5.49 5.63 -7.27
C ILE A 104 5.16 7.00 -7.85
N ASP A 105 6.09 7.58 -8.59
CA ASP A 105 5.87 8.83 -9.32
C ASP A 105 5.80 8.53 -10.83
N PRO A 106 4.59 8.51 -11.43
CA PRO A 106 4.43 8.23 -12.86
C PRO A 106 4.97 9.32 -13.78
N GLU A 107 5.12 10.55 -13.31
CA GLU A 107 5.63 11.66 -14.14
C GLU A 107 7.16 11.63 -14.17
N GLU A 108 7.79 11.30 -13.04
CA GLU A 108 9.25 11.16 -12.92
C GLU A 108 9.76 9.74 -13.23
N TYR A 109 8.86 8.81 -13.58
CA TYR A 109 9.18 7.40 -13.88
C TYR A 109 10.06 6.72 -12.82
N CYS A 110 9.79 6.98 -11.54
CA CYS A 110 10.60 6.47 -10.44
C CYS A 110 9.76 5.88 -9.30
N VAL A 111 10.43 5.10 -8.45
CA VAL A 111 9.87 4.59 -7.19
C VAL A 111 10.79 4.98 -6.05
N LEU A 112 10.21 5.67 -5.06
CA LEU A 112 10.83 5.88 -3.76
C LEU A 112 10.42 4.73 -2.83
N VAL A 113 11.40 3.96 -2.38
CA VAL A 113 11.19 2.86 -1.43
C VAL A 113 11.59 3.31 -0.04
N TYR A 114 10.67 3.14 0.91
CA TYR A 114 10.81 3.48 2.31
C TYR A 114 10.95 2.20 3.15
N PRO A 115 12.18 1.67 3.31
CA PRO A 115 12.46 0.61 4.27
C PRO A 115 12.36 1.13 5.72
N PRO A 116 12.03 0.26 6.69
CA PRO A 116 11.91 0.65 8.09
C PRO A 116 13.29 0.99 8.66
N HIS A 117 13.38 2.14 9.33
CA HIS A 117 14.61 2.61 10.02
C HIS A 117 15.85 2.75 9.12
N GLN A 118 15.65 2.96 7.82
CA GLN A 118 16.72 3.07 6.83
C GLN A 118 16.52 4.31 5.95
N GLN A 119 17.56 4.67 5.18
CA GLN A 119 17.45 5.71 4.18
C GLN A 119 16.50 5.29 3.05
N ILE A 120 15.85 6.28 2.43
CA ILE A 120 14.99 6.07 1.26
C ILE A 120 15.87 5.58 0.11
N ILE A 121 15.38 4.57 -0.62
CA ILE A 121 16.03 4.06 -1.82
C ILE A 121 15.29 4.65 -3.02
N TYR A 122 16.05 5.25 -3.94
CA TYR A 122 15.54 5.72 -5.22
C TYR A 122 15.76 4.63 -6.27
N LEU A 123 14.68 4.21 -6.93
CA LEU A 123 14.73 3.31 -8.08
C LEU A 123 14.24 4.06 -9.30
N ASP A 124 15.11 4.21 -10.29
CA ASP A 124 14.78 4.63 -11.65
C ASP A 124 14.62 3.39 -12.56
N ASN A 125 14.13 3.66 -13.77
CA ASN A 125 13.89 2.68 -14.82
C ASN A 125 14.99 2.73 -15.87
#